data_AF-A0A0M2U600-F1
#
_entry.id   AF-A0A0M2U600-F1
#
_cell.length_a   1.000
_cell.length_b   1.000
_cell.length_c   1.000
_cell.angle_alpha   90.00
_cell.angle_beta   90.00
_cell.angle_gamma   90.00
#
_symmetry.space_group_name_H-M   'P 1'
#
loop_
_entity.id
_entity.type
_entity.pdbx_description
1 polymer ?
#
loop_
_entity_poly.entity_id
_entity_poly.type
_entity_poly.pdbx_seq_one_letter_code
_entity_poly.pdbx_strand_id
1 'polypeptide(L)' 'MKVGDLVTRKSHGNDITFCIIDFKAGQNGECVAVLKALYNHTFIVDAPVDDLENLLPSGKL' A
#
# COMPACT_ATOMS: atom_id res chain seq x y z
N MET A 1 -2.56 -9.28 0.76
CA MET A 1 -2.97 -7.87 0.84
C MET A 1 -4.30 -7.72 0.12
N LYS A 2 -5.25 -6.98 0.70
CA LYS A 2 -6.56 -6.68 0.12
C LYS A 2 -6.87 -5.19 0.31
N VAL A 3 -7.90 -4.71 -0.39
CA VAL A 3 -8.41 -3.35 -0.18
C VAL A 3 -8.82 -3.19 1.28
N GLY A 4 -8.36 -2.12 1.92
CA GLY A 4 -8.52 -1.84 3.35
C GLY A 4 -7.34 -2.26 4.23
N ASP A 5 -6.34 -2.99 3.71
CA ASP A 5 -5.11 -3.28 4.46
C ASP A 5 -4.24 -2.02 4.59
N LEU A 6 -3.63 -1.86 5.77
CA LEU A 6 -2.58 -0.87 5.98
C LEU A 6 -1.22 -1.45 5.60
N VAL A 7 -0.52 -0.72 4.75
CA VAL A 7 0.76 -1.12 4.19
C VAL A 7 1.77 0.02 4.24
N THR A 8 3.05 -0.31 4.22
CA THR A 8 4.16 0.63 4.07
C THR A 8 4.96 0.28 2.85
N ARG A 9 5.76 1.23 2.35
CA ARG A 9 6.73 0.98 1.29
C ARG A 9 8.09 0.71 1.90
N LYS A 10 8.68 -0.44 1.58
CA LYS A 10 10.05 -0.79 2.00
C LYS A 10 11.06 0.24 1.51
N SER A 11 10.89 0.72 0.27
CA SER A 11 11.76 1.73 -0.35
C SER A 11 11.83 3.08 0.39
N HIS A 12 10.88 3.41 1.27
CA HIS A 12 10.85 4.66 2.04
C HIS A 12 11.08 4.44 3.55
N GLY A 13 11.63 3.30 3.96
CA GLY A 13 11.99 3.06 5.36
C GLY A 13 10.79 2.99 6.32
N ASN A 14 9.60 2.65 5.83
CA ASN A 14 8.36 2.57 6.60
C ASN A 14 7.89 3.89 7.25
N ASP A 15 8.34 5.04 6.75
CA ASP A 15 8.02 6.35 7.35
C ASP A 15 6.55 6.76 7.14
N ILE A 16 5.97 6.39 6.00
CA ILE A 16 4.59 6.72 5.64
C ILE A 16 3.75 5.46 5.59
N THR A 17 2.65 5.48 6.34
CA THR A 17 1.64 4.44 6.30
C THR A 17 0.60 4.74 5.22
N PHE A 18 0.28 3.73 4.44
CA PHE A 18 -0.70 3.79 3.38
C PHE A 18 -1.84 2.81 3.64
N CYS A 19 -3.02 3.09 3.10
CA CYS A 19 -4.11 2.15 3.02
C CYS A 19 -4.34 1.76 1.56
N ILE A 20 -4.47 0.47 1.28
CA ILE A 20 -4.81 0.01 -0.06
C ILE A 20 -6.27 0.36 -0.33
N ILE A 21 -6.51 1.17 -1.35
CA ILE A 21 -7.86 1.54 -1.76
C ILE A 21 -8.31 0.80 -3.01
N ASP A 22 -7.36 0.32 -3.82
CA ASP A 22 -7.68 -0.42 -5.05
C ASP A 22 -6.46 -1.22 -5.54
N PHE A 23 -6.66 -2.10 -6.53
CA PHE A 23 -5.58 -2.76 -7.26
C PHE A 23 -5.82 -2.64 -8.77
N LYS A 24 -4.75 -2.35 -9.51
CA LYS A 24 -4.73 -2.29 -10.97
C LYS A 24 -3.70 -3.27 -11.53
N ALA A 25 -4.00 -3.82 -12.70
CA ALA A 25 -3.00 -4.54 -13.49
C ALA A 25 -2.16 -3.52 -14.28
N GLY A 26 -0.84 -3.53 -14.08
CA GLY A 26 0.10 -2.77 -14.89
C GLY A 26 0.23 -3.33 -16.30
N GLN A 27 0.97 -2.62 -17.16
CA GLN A 27 1.08 -2.95 -18.59
C GLN A 27 1.71 -4.32 -18.87
N ASN A 28 2.55 -4.83 -17.97
CA ASN A 28 3.17 -6.16 -18.08
C ASN A 28 2.45 -7.25 -17.26
N GLY A 29 1.22 -7.01 -16.81
CA GLY A 29 0.50 -7.95 -15.93
C GLY A 29 0.99 -7.92 -14.48
N GLU A 30 1.81 -6.93 -14.12
CA GLU A 30 2.24 -6.69 -12.75
C GLU A 30 1.07 -6.18 -11.89
N CYS A 31 0.94 -6.71 -10.67
CA CYS A 31 -0.07 -6.25 -9.73
C CYS A 31 0.40 -4.95 -9.07
N VAL A 32 -0.27 -3.85 -9.37
CA VAL A 32 0.03 -2.54 -8.78
C VAL A 32 -1.11 -2.18 -7.83
N ALA A 33 -0.78 -1.93 -6.56
CA ALA A 33 -1.77 -1.45 -5.61
C ALA A 33 -1.88 0.07 -5.67
N VAL A 34 -3.11 0.56 -5.57
CA VAL A 34 -3.40 1.98 -5.38
C VAL A 34 -3.49 2.23 -3.88
N LEU A 35 -2.63 3.12 -3.41
CA LEU A 35 -2.39 3.43 -2.02
C LEU A 35 -2.83 4.84 -1.71
N LYS A 36 -3.61 5.00 -0.64
CA LYS A 36 -3.92 6.32 -0.07
C LYS A 36 -3.02 6.56 1.13
N ALA A 37 -2.32 7.68 1.15
CA ALA A 37 -1.52 8.07 2.30
C ALA A 37 -2.41 8.35 3.52
N LEU A 38 -1.94 7.95 4.70
CA LEU A 38 -2.59 8.23 5.98
C LEU A 38 -1.78 9.29 6.76
N TYR A 39 -2.31 9.73 7.90
CA TYR A 39 -1.65 10.70 8.80
C TYR A 39 -1.31 12.04 8.14
N ASN A 40 -2.35 12.82 7.84
CA ASN A 40 -2.24 14.21 7.34
C ASN A 40 -1.72 14.37 5.90
N HIS A 41 -1.57 13.26 5.19
CA HIS A 41 -1.28 13.24 3.76
C HIS A 41 -2.55 12.93 2.96
N THR A 42 -2.80 13.70 1.91
CA THR A 42 -4.01 13.56 1.06
C THR A 42 -3.71 13.01 -0.34
N PHE A 43 -2.47 12.62 -0.59
CA PHE A 43 -2.05 12.09 -1.88
C PHE A 43 -2.35 10.59 -2.02
N ILE A 44 -2.54 10.19 -3.26
CA ILE A 44 -2.72 8.81 -3.68
C ILE A 44 -1.53 8.46 -4.56
N VAL A 45 -0.91 7.33 -4.30
CA VAL A 45 0.21 6.81 -5.08
C VAL A 45 -0.07 5.39 -5.48
N ASP A 46 0.52 4.96 -6.59
CA ASP A 46 0.52 3.56 -6.97
C ASP A 46 1.91 2.97 -6.80
N ALA A 47 1.97 1.72 -6.34
CA ALA A 47 3.21 0.99 -6.16
C ALA A 47 3.01 -0.50 -6.43
N PRO A 48 4.03 -1.19 -6.96
CA PRO A 48 3.97 -2.63 -7.15
C PRO A 48 3.79 -3.32 -5.79
N VAL A 49 2.95 -4.35 -5.74
CA VAL A 49 2.68 -5.10 -4.50
C VAL A 49 3.93 -5.70 -3.86
N ASP A 50 4.98 -5.90 -4.65
CA ASP A 50 6.27 -6.42 -4.20
C ASP A 50 7.05 -5.44 -3.29
N ASP A 51 6.89 -4.12 -3.53
CA ASP A 51 7.50 -3.05 -2.72
C ASP A 51 6.70 -2.74 -1.45
N LEU A 52 5.53 -3.37 -1.29
CA LEU A 52 4.64 -3.18 -0.16
C LEU A 52 4.94 -4.15 0.97
N GLU A 53 4.82 -3.68 2.19
CA GLU A 53 4.88 -4.48 3.41
C GLU A 53 3.60 -4.25 4.21
N ASN A 54 2.97 -5.33 4.69
CA ASN A 54 1.73 -5.23 5.45
C ASN A 54 2.05 -4.94 6.92
N LEU A 55 1.52 -3.85 7.47
CA LEU A 55 1.73 -3.47 8.88
C LEU A 55 0.83 -4.24 9.85
N LEU A 56 -0.31 -4.74 9.37
CA LEU A 56 -1.30 -5.45 10.18
C LEU A 56 -1.61 -6.83 9.57
N PRO A 57 -0.62 -7.74 9.50
CA PRO A 57 -0.85 -9.10 9.01
C PRO A 57 -1.77 -9.93 9.93
N SER A 58 -2.11 -9.43 11.12
CA SER A 58 -2.97 -10.11 12.08
C SER A 58 -3.67 -9.06 12.92
N GLY A 59 -4.98 -8.91 12.74
CA GLY A 59 -5.82 -7.98 13.51
C GLY A 59 -5.82 -8.28 15.00
N LYS A 60 -4.81 -7.78 15.70
CA LYS A 60 -4.77 -7.63 17.15
C LYS A 60 -4.43 -6.17 17.43
N LEU A 61 -5.47 -5.36 17.58
CA LEU A 61 -5.44 -4.24 18.53
C LEU A 61 -5.73 -4.80 19.92
#